data_AF-A0A141RE46-F1
#
_entry.id   AF-A0A141RE46-F1
#
_cell.length_a   1.000
_cell.length_b   1.000
_cell.length_c   1.000
_cell.angle_alpha   90.00
_cell.angle_beta   90.00
_cell.angle_gamma   90.00
#
_symmetry.space_group_name_H-M   'P 1'
#
loop_
_entity.id
_entity.type
_entity.pdbx_description
1 polymer ?
#
loop_
_entity_poly.entity_id
_entity_poly.type
_entity_poly.pdbx_seq_one_letter_code
_entity_poly.pdbx_strand_id
1 'polypeptide(L)'
;MGQIQGALVGIAMVLSAVFVPMAFFGGSTGAIYRQFSITIVSAMALSVLVALILTPALCAALLKPIAKGDHGEGKKGFFGWFNRMFEKSTHHYTDSVGGILRSTGRYLVLYLIIVVGMAYLFVRLPSSFLPDEDQGVFMTMVQLPAGATQERTQKVLNEVTNYYLTKEKNNVESVFAVNGFGFAGRGQNTGIAFVSLKDWADRPGEENKVEAITMRATRAFSQIKDAMVFAFNLPAIVELGTATGFDFELIDQAGLGHEKLTQA
;
A
#
# COMPACT_ATOMS: atom_id res chain seq x y z
N MET A 1 27.95 -28.26 9.34
CA MET A 1 26.48 -28.22 9.12
C MET A 1 25.65 -28.75 10.27
N GLY A 2 26.11 -29.76 11.04
CA GLY A 2 25.29 -30.37 12.10
C GLY A 2 24.74 -29.43 13.19
N GLN A 3 25.38 -28.28 13.44
CA GLN A 3 24.94 -27.33 14.48
C GLN A 3 23.73 -26.46 14.07
N ILE A 4 23.58 -26.13 12.79
CA ILE A 4 22.56 -25.16 12.31
C ILE A 4 21.52 -25.77 11.39
N GLN A 5 21.73 -26.98 10.89
CA GLN A 5 20.80 -27.64 9.96
C GLN A 5 19.39 -27.77 10.55
N GLY A 6 19.27 -28.20 11.81
CA GLY A 6 17.97 -28.30 12.49
C GLY A 6 17.29 -26.95 12.68
N ALA A 7 18.06 -25.91 13.01
CA ALA A 7 17.53 -24.55 13.16
C ALA A 7 17.02 -23.98 11.83
N LEU A 8 17.73 -24.23 10.71
CA LEU A 8 17.30 -23.78 9.38
C LEU A 8 15.96 -24.41 8.97
N VAL A 9 15.80 -25.71 9.20
CA VAL A 9 14.51 -26.40 8.95
C VAL A 9 13.43 -25.89 9.89
N GLY A 10 13.75 -25.67 11.17
CA GLY A 10 12.81 -25.12 12.16
C GLY A 10 12.30 -23.73 11.77
N ILE A 11 13.18 -22.82 11.35
CA ILE A 11 12.80 -21.48 10.89
C ILE A 11 11.87 -21.59 9.67
N ALA A 12 12.20 -22.45 8.70
CA ALA A 12 11.36 -22.66 7.51
C ALA A 12 9.94 -23.12 7.88
N MET A 13 9.83 -24.07 8.81
CA MET A 13 8.56 -24.61 9.27
C MET A 13 7.74 -23.56 10.03
N VAL A 14 8.37 -22.81 10.94
CA VAL A 14 7.70 -21.75 11.72
C VAL A 14 7.20 -20.64 10.79
N LEU A 15 8.02 -20.18 9.84
CA LEU A 15 7.60 -19.17 8.89
C LEU A 15 6.48 -19.69 7.99
N SER A 16 6.56 -20.94 7.52
CA SER A 16 5.48 -21.56 6.76
C SER A 16 4.18 -21.60 7.57
N ALA A 17 4.23 -21.92 8.86
CA ALA A 17 3.07 -21.92 9.73
C ALA A 17 2.43 -20.52 9.90
N VAL A 18 3.21 -19.44 9.77
CA VAL A 18 2.71 -18.05 9.80
C VAL A 18 2.09 -17.64 8.47
N PHE A 19 2.72 -17.97 7.34
CA PHE A 19 2.28 -17.49 6.02
C PHE A 19 1.20 -18.36 5.35
N VAL A 20 1.21 -19.68 5.55
CA VAL A 20 0.25 -20.62 4.93
C VAL A 20 -1.21 -20.32 5.30
N PRO A 21 -1.57 -20.01 6.56
CA PRO A 21 -2.95 -19.67 6.91
C PRO A 21 -3.52 -18.50 6.11
N MET A 22 -2.69 -17.53 5.72
CA MET A 22 -3.14 -16.38 4.94
C MET A 22 -3.61 -16.75 3.53
N ALA A 23 -3.22 -17.90 2.98
CA ALA A 23 -3.71 -18.38 1.68
C ALA A 23 -5.18 -18.86 1.71
N PHE A 24 -5.72 -19.09 2.91
CA PHE A 24 -7.07 -19.62 3.15
C PHE A 24 -8.11 -18.54 3.44
N PHE A 25 -7.74 -17.25 3.44
CA PHE A 25 -8.73 -16.18 3.47
C PHE A 25 -9.69 -16.28 2.26
N GLY A 26 -10.97 -16.00 2.50
CA GLY A 26 -12.01 -15.96 1.47
C GLY A 26 -12.16 -14.57 0.82
N GLY A 27 -12.99 -14.50 -0.22
CA GLY A 27 -13.30 -13.25 -0.92
C GLY A 27 -12.14 -12.67 -1.73
N SER A 28 -12.32 -11.45 -2.24
CA SER A 28 -11.33 -10.75 -3.06
C SER A 28 -10.02 -10.49 -2.31
N THR A 29 -10.10 -10.16 -1.03
CA THR A 29 -8.92 -9.95 -0.17
C THR A 29 -8.09 -11.24 -0.04
N GLY A 30 -8.74 -12.40 0.05
CA GLY A 30 -8.07 -13.69 0.12
C GLY A 30 -7.25 -14.02 -1.14
N ALA A 31 -7.71 -13.59 -2.32
CA ALA A 31 -6.96 -13.76 -3.56
C ALA A 31 -5.63 -12.98 -3.53
N ILE A 32 -5.62 -11.76 -2.97
CA ILE A 32 -4.41 -10.95 -2.81
C ILE A 32 -3.45 -11.62 -1.82
N TYR A 33 -3.94 -12.01 -0.64
CA TYR A 33 -3.10 -12.68 0.36
C TYR A 33 -2.50 -14.00 -0.15
N ARG A 34 -3.23 -14.73 -0.99
CA ARG A 34 -2.75 -15.98 -1.60
C ARG A 34 -1.53 -15.75 -2.51
N GLN A 35 -1.47 -14.65 -3.26
CA GLN A 35 -0.31 -14.30 -4.08
C GLN A 35 0.96 -14.13 -3.22
N PHE A 36 0.85 -13.36 -2.13
CA PHE A 36 1.97 -13.16 -1.21
C PHE A 36 2.35 -14.45 -0.48
N SER A 37 1.37 -15.17 0.07
CA SER A 37 1.60 -16.38 0.84
C SER A 37 2.33 -17.46 0.03
N ILE A 38 1.85 -17.79 -1.16
CA ILE A 38 2.47 -18.84 -2.01
C ILE A 38 3.86 -18.41 -2.46
N THR A 39 4.05 -17.14 -2.83
CA THR A 39 5.36 -16.63 -3.26
C THR A 39 6.38 -16.70 -2.14
N ILE A 40 6.02 -16.22 -0.94
CA ILE A 40 6.91 -16.21 0.23
C ILE A 40 7.24 -17.63 0.68
N VAL A 41 6.25 -18.52 0.81
CA VAL A 41 6.46 -19.92 1.21
C VAL A 41 7.35 -20.65 0.21
N SER A 42 7.11 -20.49 -1.09
CA SER A 42 7.93 -21.10 -2.13
C SER A 42 9.37 -20.58 -2.10
N ALA A 43 9.56 -19.26 -1.97
CA ALA A 43 10.87 -18.62 -1.88
C ALA A 43 11.64 -19.08 -0.63
N MET A 44 10.97 -19.20 0.52
CA MET A 44 11.59 -19.68 1.76
C MET A 44 11.98 -21.16 1.67
N ALA A 45 11.12 -22.01 1.10
CA ALA A 45 11.44 -23.42 0.89
C ALA A 45 12.67 -23.59 -0.02
N LEU A 46 12.72 -22.84 -1.13
CA LEU A 46 13.88 -22.82 -2.02
C LEU A 46 15.11 -22.24 -1.31
N SER A 47 14.97 -21.18 -0.51
CA SER A 47 16.05 -20.57 0.26
C SER A 47 16.71 -21.57 1.20
N VAL A 48 15.91 -22.37 1.92
CA VAL A 48 16.42 -23.40 2.83
C VAL A 48 17.08 -24.53 2.05
N LEU A 49 16.52 -24.94 0.91
CA LEU A 49 17.12 -25.94 0.03
C LEU A 49 18.49 -25.48 -0.48
N VAL A 50 18.59 -24.22 -0.91
CA VAL A 50 19.87 -23.59 -1.32
C VAL A 50 20.85 -23.53 -0.14
N ALA A 51 20.38 -23.14 1.05
CA ALA A 51 21.20 -23.05 2.26
C ALA A 51 21.73 -24.42 2.75
N LEU A 52 21.01 -25.51 2.45
CA LEU A 52 21.40 -26.87 2.82
C LEU A 52 22.26 -27.57 1.76
N ILE A 53 22.11 -27.22 0.49
CA ILE A 53 22.79 -27.92 -0.63
C ILE A 53 23.94 -27.07 -1.18
N LEU A 54 23.63 -25.88 -1.69
CA LEU A 54 24.58 -25.08 -2.46
C LEU A 54 25.51 -24.27 -1.54
N THR A 55 24.96 -23.58 -0.55
CA THR A 55 25.74 -22.72 0.34
C THR A 55 26.87 -23.47 1.06
N PRO A 56 26.69 -24.69 1.59
CA PRO A 56 27.77 -25.41 2.25
C PRO A 56 28.88 -25.81 1.28
N ALA A 57 28.52 -26.21 0.04
CA ALA A 57 29.50 -26.53 -1.01
C ALA A 57 30.31 -25.29 -1.41
N LEU A 58 29.64 -24.14 -1.58
CA LEU A 58 30.31 -22.87 -1.88
C LEU A 58 31.21 -22.42 -0.72
N CYS A 59 30.76 -22.54 0.53
CA CYS A 59 31.58 -22.20 1.69
C CYS A 59 32.83 -23.07 1.76
N ALA A 60 32.72 -24.38 1.49
CA ALA A 60 33.86 -25.27 1.50
C ALA A 60 34.85 -25.01 0.34
N ALA A 61 34.35 -24.58 -0.81
CA ALA A 61 35.18 -24.35 -2.00
C ALA A 61 35.81 -22.93 -2.07
N LEU A 62 35.10 -21.91 -1.59
CA LEU A 62 35.48 -20.50 -1.81
C LEU A 62 36.05 -19.80 -0.57
N LEU A 63 35.72 -20.25 0.64
CA LEU A 63 36.24 -19.59 1.84
C LEU A 63 37.72 -19.92 2.03
N LYS A 64 38.50 -18.87 2.26
CA LYS A 64 39.90 -19.02 2.63
C LYS A 64 39.99 -19.48 4.08
N PRO A 65 40.95 -20.37 4.42
CA PRO A 65 41.19 -20.74 5.81
C PRO A 65 41.49 -19.52 6.68
N ILE A 66 40.85 -19.45 7.84
CA ILE A 66 41.09 -18.44 8.88
C ILE A 66 41.77 -19.15 10.04
N ALA A 67 42.87 -18.57 10.56
CA ALA A 67 43.59 -19.15 11.69
C ALA A 67 42.73 -19.11 12.96
N LYS A 68 42.85 -20.12 13.82
CA LYS A 68 42.12 -20.16 15.09
C LYS A 68 42.56 -18.97 15.96
N GLY A 69 41.59 -18.14 16.37
CA GLY A 69 41.84 -16.90 17.12
C GLY A 69 42.12 -15.67 16.24
N ASP A 70 42.03 -15.78 14.91
CA ASP A 70 42.08 -14.62 14.03
C ASP A 70 40.69 -13.98 13.90
N HIS A 71 40.47 -12.93 14.67
CA HIS A 71 39.28 -12.07 14.61
C HIS A 71 39.48 -10.87 13.67
N GLY A 72 40.60 -10.82 12.93
CA GLY A 72 40.94 -9.71 12.05
C GLY A 72 41.19 -8.38 12.76
N GLU A 73 41.35 -8.38 14.09
CA GLU A 73 41.59 -7.20 14.93
C GLU A 73 42.98 -6.58 14.70
N GLY A 74 43.96 -7.39 14.30
CA GLY A 74 45.32 -6.96 13.95
C GLY A 74 45.44 -6.36 12.54
N LYS A 75 44.36 -6.34 11.75
CA LYS A 75 44.37 -5.72 10.42
C LYS A 75 44.62 -4.21 10.54
N LYS A 76 45.37 -3.63 9.60
CA LYS A 76 45.57 -2.17 9.53
C LYS A 76 44.40 -1.52 8.77
N GLY A 77 44.10 -0.27 9.11
CA GLY A 77 43.03 0.52 8.47
C GLY A 77 41.64 0.27 9.06
N PHE A 78 40.62 0.64 8.28
CA PHE A 78 39.21 0.62 8.70
C PHE A 78 38.75 -0.75 9.21
N PHE A 79 39.04 -1.83 8.47
CA PHE A 79 38.60 -3.17 8.84
C PHE A 79 39.13 -3.64 10.20
N GLY A 80 40.37 -3.26 10.55
CA GLY A 80 40.89 -3.57 11.88
C GLY A 80 40.24 -2.76 13.00
N TRP A 81 39.98 -1.47 12.75
CA TRP A 81 39.23 -0.64 13.71
C TRP A 81 37.81 -1.17 13.91
N PHE A 82 37.12 -1.54 12.82
CA PHE A 82 35.77 -2.11 12.87
C PHE A 82 35.76 -3.42 13.67
N ASN A 83 36.66 -4.36 13.37
CA ASN A 83 36.71 -5.64 14.09
C ASN A 83 36.96 -5.44 15.59
N ARG A 84 37.90 -4.56 15.97
CA ARG A 84 38.17 -4.25 17.39
C ARG A 84 36.96 -3.61 18.08
N MET A 85 36.26 -2.69 17.39
CA MET A 85 35.07 -2.04 17.93
C MET A 85 33.91 -3.03 18.05
N PHE A 86 33.75 -3.92 17.08
CA PHE A 86 32.72 -4.95 17.07
C PHE A 86 32.93 -5.98 18.17
N GLU A 87 34.14 -6.48 18.39
CA GLU A 87 34.47 -7.40 19.49
C GLU A 87 34.21 -6.72 20.85
N LYS A 88 34.66 -5.47 21.02
CA LYS A 88 34.35 -4.69 22.22
C LYS A 88 32.84 -4.52 22.45
N SER A 89 32.08 -4.28 21.38
CA SER A 89 30.63 -4.13 21.44
C SER A 89 29.94 -5.46 21.77
N THR A 90 30.48 -6.58 21.27
CA THR A 90 29.98 -7.92 21.56
C THR A 90 30.14 -8.27 23.03
N HIS A 91 31.31 -7.99 23.62
CA HIS A 91 31.52 -8.14 25.06
C HIS A 91 30.57 -7.27 25.88
N HIS A 92 30.40 -6.01 25.49
CA HIS A 92 29.46 -5.12 26.16
C HIS A 92 28.01 -5.62 26.07
N TYR A 93 27.61 -6.17 24.92
CA TYR A 93 26.30 -6.79 24.74
C TYR A 93 26.11 -8.00 25.66
N THR A 94 27.08 -8.91 25.72
CA THR A 94 26.98 -10.10 26.59
C THR A 94 26.95 -9.73 28.07
N ASP A 95 27.74 -8.72 28.49
CA ASP A 95 27.76 -8.22 29.86
C ASP A 95 26.42 -7.56 30.22
N SER A 96 25.85 -6.79 29.30
CA SER A 96 24.53 -6.17 29.44
C SER A 96 23.45 -7.25 29.60
N VAL A 97 23.41 -8.25 28.71
CA VAL A 97 22.46 -9.38 28.82
C VAL A 97 22.66 -10.13 30.15
N GLY A 98 23.89 -10.31 30.61
CA GLY A 98 24.18 -10.86 31.93
C GLY A 98 23.55 -10.04 33.06
N GLY A 99 23.56 -8.71 32.96
CA GLY A 99 22.87 -7.80 33.89
C GLY A 99 21.34 -7.89 33.81
N ILE A 100 20.79 -8.05 32.61
CA ILE A 100 19.35 -8.25 32.36
C ILE A 100 18.87 -9.54 33.05
N LEU A 101 19.59 -10.64 32.89
CA LEU A 101 19.25 -11.94 33.47
C LEU A 101 19.27 -11.94 35.00
N ARG A 102 20.03 -11.05 35.64
CA ARG A 102 20.01 -10.86 37.10
C ARG A 102 18.82 -10.03 37.59
N SER A 103 18.10 -9.37 36.68
CA SER A 103 17.02 -8.44 37.01
C SER A 103 15.78 -8.65 36.14
N THR A 104 15.43 -9.90 35.85
CA THR A 104 14.34 -10.28 34.93
C THR A 104 13.00 -9.60 35.22
N GLY A 105 12.65 -9.37 36.50
CA GLY A 105 11.39 -8.74 36.89
C GLY A 105 11.17 -7.36 36.26
N ARG A 106 12.19 -6.50 36.18
CA ARG A 106 12.04 -5.15 35.57
C ARG A 106 11.79 -5.25 34.06
N TYR A 107 12.39 -6.24 33.41
CA TYR A 107 12.25 -6.46 31.97
C TYR A 107 10.91 -7.11 31.62
N LEU A 108 10.32 -7.90 32.53
CA LEU A 108 8.94 -8.36 32.39
C LEU A 108 7.94 -7.21 32.48
N VAL A 109 8.14 -6.25 33.39
CA VAL A 109 7.31 -5.04 33.44
C VAL A 109 7.46 -4.22 32.16
N LEU A 110 8.69 -4.03 31.68
CA LEU A 110 8.94 -3.36 30.40
C LEU A 110 8.26 -4.09 29.22
N TYR A 111 8.32 -5.43 29.20
CA TYR A 111 7.65 -6.24 28.18
C TYR A 111 6.13 -6.02 28.21
N LEU A 112 5.51 -6.00 29.39
CA LEU A 112 4.09 -5.69 29.52
C LEU A 112 3.75 -4.29 29.00
N ILE A 113 4.58 -3.30 29.28
CA ILE A 113 4.40 -1.94 28.74
C ILE A 113 4.44 -1.95 27.21
N ILE A 114 5.36 -2.70 26.60
CA ILE A 114 5.45 -2.83 25.14
C ILE A 114 4.20 -3.51 24.58
N VAL A 115 3.71 -4.58 25.21
CA VAL A 115 2.49 -5.29 24.77
C VAL A 115 1.26 -4.37 24.86
N VAL A 116 1.10 -3.63 25.96
CA VAL A 116 0.01 -2.66 26.11
C VAL A 116 0.14 -1.53 25.09
N GLY A 117 1.36 -1.02 24.86
CA GLY A 117 1.63 0.00 23.85
C GLY A 117 1.30 -0.47 22.44
N MET A 118 1.66 -1.71 22.09
CA MET A 118 1.30 -2.34 20.81
C MET A 118 -0.21 -2.42 20.66
N ALA A 119 -0.94 -2.94 21.65
CA ALA A 119 -2.39 -3.05 21.59
C ALA A 119 -3.07 -1.68 21.42
N TYR A 120 -2.59 -0.68 22.16
CA TYR A 120 -3.10 0.68 22.08
C TYR A 120 -2.88 1.32 20.71
N LEU A 121 -1.68 1.16 20.13
CA LEU A 121 -1.37 1.68 18.79
C LEU A 121 -2.13 0.92 17.71
N PHE A 122 -2.27 -0.40 17.84
CA PHE A 122 -2.94 -1.25 16.87
C PHE A 122 -4.41 -0.87 16.69
N VAL A 123 -5.14 -0.62 17.78
CA VAL A 123 -6.55 -0.20 17.72
C VAL A 123 -6.72 1.22 17.15
N ARG A 124 -5.68 2.04 17.21
CA ARG A 124 -5.71 3.43 16.72
C ARG A 124 -5.24 3.58 15.28
N LEU A 125 -4.66 2.54 14.69
CA LEU A 125 -4.15 2.59 13.33
C LEU A 125 -5.31 2.40 12.34
N PRO A 126 -5.61 3.40 11.48
CA PRO A 126 -6.66 3.24 10.48
C PRO A 126 -6.29 2.12 9.49
N SER A 127 -7.26 1.26 9.18
CA SER A 127 -7.09 0.20 8.20
C SER A 127 -7.43 0.69 6.78
N SER A 128 -6.59 0.36 5.81
CA SER A 128 -6.87 0.47 4.38
C SER A 128 -6.51 -0.85 3.69
N PHE A 129 -7.01 -1.07 2.48
CA PHE A 129 -6.69 -2.27 1.70
C PHE A 129 -5.39 -2.10 0.92
N LEU A 130 -5.40 -1.20 -0.05
CA LEU A 130 -4.26 -0.83 -0.87
C LEU A 130 -4.14 0.70 -0.84
N PRO A 131 -2.92 1.25 -0.83
CA PRO A 131 -2.74 2.68 -0.97
C PRO A 131 -3.22 3.13 -2.36
N ASP A 132 -3.76 4.34 -2.41
CA ASP A 132 -4.02 4.98 -3.69
C ASP A 132 -2.69 5.38 -4.31
N GLU A 133 -2.55 5.10 -5.60
CA GLU A 133 -1.33 5.37 -6.34
C GLU A 133 -1.59 6.40 -7.45
N ASP A 134 -0.55 7.13 -7.81
CA ASP A 134 -0.60 7.97 -9.01
C ASP A 134 -0.49 7.06 -10.24
N GLN A 135 -1.64 6.63 -10.78
CA GLN A 135 -1.70 5.76 -11.95
C GLN A 135 -1.47 6.51 -13.28
N GLY A 136 -1.11 7.80 -13.23
CA GLY A 136 -0.98 8.65 -14.43
C GLY A 136 -2.32 9.01 -15.07
N VAL A 137 -3.44 8.59 -14.50
CA VAL A 137 -4.79 8.89 -14.97
C VAL A 137 -5.70 9.15 -13.78
N PHE A 138 -6.71 9.99 -13.99
CA PHE A 138 -7.79 10.19 -13.03
C PHE A 138 -9.05 10.65 -13.77
N MET A 139 -10.18 10.76 -13.07
CA MET A 139 -11.46 11.08 -13.68
C MET A 139 -12.13 12.28 -13.03
N THR A 140 -12.96 12.96 -13.80
CA THR A 140 -13.85 14.04 -13.33
C THR A 140 -15.28 13.70 -13.70
N MET A 141 -16.14 13.64 -12.70
CA MET A 141 -17.58 13.44 -12.91
C MET A 141 -18.26 14.80 -13.07
N VAL A 142 -19.19 14.90 -14.01
CA VAL A 142 -20.02 16.09 -14.26
C VAL A 142 -21.48 15.68 -14.22
N GLN A 143 -22.22 16.18 -13.23
CA GLN A 143 -23.64 15.91 -13.06
C GLN A 143 -24.44 17.20 -12.97
N LEU A 144 -25.28 17.46 -13.96
CA LEU A 144 -26.22 18.58 -13.98
C LEU A 144 -27.58 18.15 -13.40
N PRO A 145 -28.41 19.12 -12.95
CA PRO A 145 -29.79 18.86 -12.52
C PRO A 145 -30.60 18.10 -13.58
N ALA A 146 -31.60 17.35 -13.11
CA ALA A 146 -32.51 16.62 -13.98
C ALA A 146 -33.18 17.57 -14.98
N GLY A 147 -33.27 17.14 -16.25
CA GLY A 147 -33.82 17.96 -17.35
C GLY A 147 -32.83 18.91 -18.03
N ALA A 148 -31.56 18.96 -17.61
CA ALA A 148 -30.54 19.70 -18.35
C ALA A 148 -30.26 19.04 -19.72
N THR A 149 -30.09 19.87 -20.75
CA THR A 149 -29.84 19.43 -22.13
C THR A 149 -28.38 19.01 -22.34
N GLN A 150 -28.13 18.22 -23.37
CA GLN A 150 -26.78 17.80 -23.76
C GLN A 150 -25.85 18.99 -24.02
N GLU A 151 -26.38 20.10 -24.57
CA GLU A 151 -25.63 21.33 -24.84
C GLU A 151 -25.14 21.99 -23.54
N ARG A 152 -25.98 22.03 -22.49
CA ARG A 152 -25.57 22.55 -21.17
C ARG A 152 -24.45 21.71 -20.57
N THR A 153 -24.56 20.39 -20.65
CA THR A 153 -23.52 19.46 -20.18
C THR A 153 -22.22 19.63 -20.97
N GLN A 154 -22.31 19.83 -22.30
CA GLN A 154 -21.14 20.09 -23.14
C GLN A 154 -20.43 21.38 -22.71
N LYS A 155 -21.17 22.44 -22.38
CA LYS A 155 -20.59 23.70 -21.92
C LYS A 155 -19.76 23.51 -20.64
N VAL A 156 -20.27 22.72 -19.69
CA VAL A 156 -19.54 22.40 -18.45
C VAL A 156 -18.32 21.52 -18.73
N LEU A 157 -18.44 20.51 -19.59
CA LEU A 157 -17.30 19.68 -20.00
C LEU A 157 -16.20 20.48 -20.70
N ASN A 158 -16.58 21.48 -21.51
CA ASN A 158 -15.62 22.39 -22.14
C ASN A 158 -14.91 23.25 -21.10
N GLU A 159 -15.60 23.71 -20.05
CA GLU A 159 -15.01 24.47 -18.95
C GLU A 159 -14.03 23.60 -18.13
N VAL A 160 -14.40 22.35 -17.82
CA VAL A 160 -13.54 21.35 -17.18
C VAL A 160 -12.30 21.07 -18.02
N THR A 161 -12.48 20.85 -19.32
CA THR A 161 -11.38 20.60 -20.27
C THR A 161 -10.44 21.80 -20.33
N ASN A 162 -10.99 23.01 -20.42
CA ASN A 162 -10.20 24.24 -20.46
C ASN A 162 -9.41 24.44 -19.17
N TYR A 163 -9.98 24.14 -17.99
CA TYR A 163 -9.25 24.18 -16.72
C TYR A 163 -8.00 23.31 -16.76
N TYR A 164 -8.13 22.06 -17.18
CA TYR A 164 -7.02 21.11 -17.23
C TYR A 164 -5.93 21.52 -18.23
N LEU A 165 -6.34 21.96 -19.43
CA LEU A 165 -5.40 22.37 -20.48
C LEU A 165 -4.70 23.71 -20.21
N THR A 166 -5.29 24.58 -19.37
CA THR A 166 -4.71 25.92 -19.09
C THR A 166 -4.01 25.99 -17.74
N LYS A 167 -4.69 25.62 -16.65
CA LYS A 167 -4.19 25.75 -15.28
C LYS A 167 -3.30 24.58 -14.86
N GLU A 168 -3.55 23.38 -15.40
CA GLU A 168 -2.77 22.17 -15.10
C GLU A 168 -1.92 21.69 -16.30
N LYS A 169 -1.61 22.60 -17.24
CA LYS A 169 -0.86 22.31 -18.49
C LYS A 169 0.49 21.59 -18.30
N ASN A 170 1.11 21.78 -17.14
CA ASN A 170 2.39 21.17 -16.82
C ASN A 170 2.22 19.69 -16.44
N ASN A 171 1.05 19.32 -15.91
CA ASN A 171 0.77 17.99 -15.40
C ASN A 171 -0.09 17.16 -16.36
N VAL A 172 -1.05 17.79 -17.04
CA VAL A 172 -2.01 17.11 -17.93
C VAL A 172 -1.43 16.96 -19.33
N GLU A 173 -1.54 15.75 -19.87
CA GLU A 173 -1.18 15.43 -21.26
C GLU A 173 -2.42 15.52 -22.17
N SER A 174 -3.53 14.90 -21.76
CA SER A 174 -4.76 14.92 -22.56
C SER A 174 -6.02 14.82 -21.69
N VAL A 175 -7.14 15.29 -22.25
CA VAL A 175 -8.47 15.21 -21.64
C VAL A 175 -9.42 14.61 -22.65
N PHE A 176 -10.02 13.47 -22.29
CA PHE A 176 -11.05 12.81 -23.07
C PHE A 176 -12.41 13.00 -22.39
N ALA A 177 -13.18 13.98 -22.86
CA ALA A 177 -14.48 14.33 -22.33
C ALA A 177 -15.61 13.60 -23.08
N VAL A 178 -16.44 12.86 -22.35
CA VAL A 178 -17.59 12.12 -22.87
C VAL A 178 -18.87 12.74 -22.33
N ASN A 179 -19.70 13.25 -23.24
CA ASN A 179 -21.00 13.82 -22.92
C ASN A 179 -22.11 12.78 -23.11
N GLY A 180 -23.02 12.66 -22.14
CA GLY A 180 -24.14 11.71 -22.18
C GLY A 180 -23.91 10.42 -21.39
N PHE A 181 -22.71 10.23 -20.82
CA PHE A 181 -22.30 9.04 -20.08
C PHE A 181 -21.69 9.43 -18.73
N GLY A 182 -22.08 8.71 -17.66
CA GLY A 182 -21.44 8.75 -16.35
C GLY A 182 -21.53 7.37 -15.68
N PHE A 183 -20.80 7.14 -14.59
CA PHE A 183 -20.84 5.86 -13.87
C PHE A 183 -22.21 5.57 -13.25
N ALA A 184 -22.92 6.62 -12.82
CA ALA A 184 -24.25 6.50 -12.20
C ALA A 184 -25.41 6.39 -13.22
N GLY A 185 -25.13 6.45 -14.53
CA GLY A 185 -26.18 6.33 -15.55
C GLY A 185 -25.86 7.01 -16.89
N ARG A 186 -26.81 6.89 -17.82
CA ARG A 186 -26.79 7.58 -19.11
C ARG A 186 -27.88 8.63 -19.15
N GLY A 187 -27.55 9.82 -19.63
CA GLY A 187 -28.50 10.93 -19.65
C GLY A 187 -27.88 12.19 -20.22
N GLN A 188 -28.71 13.10 -20.74
CA GLN A 188 -28.24 14.36 -21.31
C GLN A 188 -27.59 15.29 -20.28
N ASN A 189 -27.89 15.08 -18.99
CA ASN A 189 -27.40 15.87 -17.86
C ASN A 189 -26.17 15.27 -17.18
N THR A 190 -25.55 14.21 -17.72
CA THR A 190 -24.33 13.59 -17.16
C THR A 190 -23.19 13.59 -18.16
N GLY A 191 -21.97 13.73 -17.66
CA GLY A 191 -20.75 13.60 -18.41
C GLY A 191 -19.59 13.14 -17.55
N ILE A 192 -18.54 12.66 -18.20
CA ILE A 192 -17.29 12.26 -17.55
C ILE A 192 -16.11 12.78 -18.37
N ALA A 193 -15.06 13.23 -17.70
CA ALA A 193 -13.79 13.54 -18.33
C ALA A 193 -12.71 12.60 -17.79
N PHE A 194 -12.10 11.84 -18.69
CA PHE A 194 -10.91 11.04 -18.41
C PHE A 194 -9.68 11.91 -18.65
N VAL A 195 -8.87 12.10 -17.62
CA VAL A 195 -7.68 12.96 -17.70
C VAL A 195 -6.45 12.08 -17.65
N SER A 196 -5.63 12.14 -18.70
CA SER A 196 -4.31 11.52 -18.74
C SER A 196 -3.27 12.54 -18.35
N LEU A 197 -2.42 12.19 -17.40
CA LEU A 197 -1.29 12.98 -16.96
C LEU A 197 -0.05 12.66 -17.80
N LYS A 198 0.93 13.56 -17.74
CA LYS A 198 2.28 13.33 -18.23
C LYS A 198 3.01 12.29 -17.39
N ASP A 199 4.14 11.83 -17.91
CA ASP A 199 5.01 10.89 -17.22
C ASP A 199 5.40 11.41 -15.82
N TRP A 200 5.59 10.49 -14.88
CA TRP A 200 5.95 10.85 -13.50
C TRP A 200 7.26 11.62 -13.41
N ALA A 201 8.20 11.42 -14.34
CA ALA A 201 9.46 12.15 -14.40
C ALA A 201 9.25 13.66 -14.64
N ASP A 202 8.24 14.02 -15.42
CA ASP A 202 7.90 15.41 -15.74
C ASP A 202 7.02 16.07 -14.65
N ARG A 203 6.62 15.29 -13.63
CA ARG A 203 5.76 15.71 -12.51
C ARG A 203 6.44 15.50 -11.15
N PRO A 204 7.52 16.23 -10.85
CA PRO A 204 8.20 16.13 -9.55
C PRO A 204 7.38 16.81 -8.44
N GLY A 205 7.53 16.34 -7.21
CA GLY A 205 6.85 16.91 -6.03
C GLY A 205 5.45 16.35 -5.79
N GLU A 206 4.99 16.45 -4.54
CA GLU A 206 3.65 16.00 -4.12
C GLU A 206 2.55 16.86 -4.75
N GLU A 207 2.82 18.13 -5.02
CA GLU A 207 1.88 19.07 -5.63
C GLU A 207 1.48 18.69 -7.06
N ASN A 208 2.30 17.88 -7.75
CA ASN A 208 2.09 17.44 -9.11
C ASN A 208 1.60 15.98 -9.20
N LYS A 209 1.27 15.38 -8.05
CA LYS A 209 0.63 14.05 -7.99
C LYS A 209 -0.88 14.14 -8.06
N VAL A 210 -1.51 13.03 -8.44
CA VAL A 210 -2.96 12.95 -8.67
C VAL A 210 -3.78 13.48 -7.50
N GLU A 211 -3.42 13.17 -6.26
CA GLU A 211 -4.17 13.64 -5.08
C GLU A 211 -4.21 15.18 -4.99
N ALA A 212 -3.07 15.84 -5.17
CA ALA A 212 -2.99 17.30 -5.14
C ALA A 212 -3.72 17.94 -6.34
N ILE A 213 -3.59 17.36 -7.53
CA ILE A 213 -4.24 17.83 -8.75
C ILE A 213 -5.77 17.71 -8.62
N THR A 214 -6.27 16.56 -8.17
CA THR A 214 -7.71 16.30 -7.99
C THR A 214 -8.30 17.18 -6.90
N MET A 215 -7.60 17.42 -5.79
CA MET A 215 -8.03 18.38 -4.76
C MET A 215 -8.14 19.81 -5.30
N ARG A 216 -7.15 20.28 -6.08
CA ARG A 216 -7.20 21.63 -6.70
C ARG A 216 -8.32 21.73 -7.73
N ALA A 217 -8.47 20.72 -8.58
CA ALA A 217 -9.50 20.65 -9.60
C ALA A 217 -10.91 20.69 -8.96
N THR A 218 -11.17 19.82 -7.99
CA THR A 218 -12.45 19.80 -7.26
C THR A 218 -12.75 21.14 -6.57
N ARG A 219 -11.73 21.77 -5.97
CA ARG A 219 -11.88 23.11 -5.38
C ARG A 219 -12.23 24.16 -6.44
N ALA A 220 -11.59 24.13 -7.61
CA ALA A 220 -11.89 25.06 -8.69
C ALA A 220 -13.30 24.84 -9.27
N PHE A 221 -13.70 23.57 -9.44
CA PHE A 221 -15.00 23.21 -10.00
C PHE A 221 -16.18 23.50 -9.08
N SER A 222 -15.96 23.67 -7.77
CA SER A 222 -16.99 24.16 -6.85
C SER A 222 -17.57 25.53 -7.24
N GLN A 223 -16.90 26.28 -8.13
CA GLN A 223 -17.36 27.57 -8.64
C GLN A 223 -18.33 27.45 -9.83
N ILE A 224 -18.45 26.25 -10.43
CA ILE A 224 -19.34 26.00 -11.56
C ILE A 224 -20.78 25.96 -11.04
N LYS A 225 -21.60 26.89 -11.53
CA LYS A 225 -23.03 26.96 -11.16
C LYS A 225 -23.83 25.89 -11.92
N ASP A 226 -24.89 25.39 -11.28
CA ASP A 226 -25.82 24.40 -11.84
C ASP A 226 -25.17 23.08 -12.32
N ALA A 227 -24.03 22.69 -11.75
CA ALA A 227 -23.43 21.38 -11.98
C ALA A 227 -22.66 20.92 -10.73
N MET A 228 -22.83 19.65 -10.36
CA MET A 228 -21.95 18.98 -9.41
C MET A 228 -20.78 18.40 -10.19
N VAL A 229 -19.59 18.93 -9.94
CA VAL A 229 -18.37 18.54 -10.64
C VAL A 229 -17.26 18.28 -9.63
N PHE A 230 -16.71 17.08 -9.64
CA PHE A 230 -15.60 16.70 -8.77
C PHE A 230 -14.65 15.74 -9.49
N ALA A 231 -13.37 15.88 -9.17
CA ALA A 231 -12.30 15.04 -9.67
C ALA A 231 -11.86 14.06 -8.58
N PHE A 232 -11.59 12.82 -8.95
CA PHE A 232 -11.20 11.77 -8.02
C PHE A 232 -10.19 10.82 -8.68
N ASN A 233 -9.31 10.24 -7.85
CA ASN A 233 -8.37 9.22 -8.28
C ASN A 233 -9.09 7.88 -8.49
N LEU A 234 -8.56 7.06 -9.37
CA LEU A 234 -8.98 5.67 -9.51
C LEU A 234 -8.39 4.86 -8.35
N PRO A 235 -9.20 4.00 -7.69
CA PRO A 235 -8.64 3.05 -6.73
C PRO A 235 -7.77 2.02 -7.45
N ALA A 236 -6.80 1.44 -6.74
CA ALA A 236 -5.88 0.45 -7.31
C ALA A 236 -6.60 -0.77 -7.93
N ILE A 237 -7.74 -1.18 -7.35
CA ILE A 237 -8.62 -2.22 -7.86
C ILE A 237 -10.06 -1.71 -7.74
N VAL A 238 -10.72 -1.50 -8.88
CA VAL A 238 -12.06 -0.88 -8.96
C VAL A 238 -13.11 -1.69 -8.19
N GLU A 239 -12.97 -3.02 -8.20
CA GLU A 239 -13.89 -3.97 -7.57
C GLU A 239 -13.80 -3.97 -6.03
N LEU A 240 -12.77 -3.36 -5.44
CA LEU A 240 -12.64 -3.27 -3.98
C LEU A 240 -13.34 -2.05 -3.37
N GLY A 241 -13.74 -1.07 -4.20
CA GLY A 241 -14.39 0.15 -3.72
C GLY A 241 -13.51 0.97 -2.77
N THR A 242 -14.13 1.58 -1.75
CA THR A 242 -13.42 2.39 -0.74
C THR A 242 -13.36 1.62 0.60
N ALA A 243 -12.24 1.70 1.31
CA ALA A 243 -12.02 0.89 2.52
C ALA A 243 -13.03 1.15 3.66
N THR A 244 -13.61 2.34 3.72
CA THR A 244 -14.66 2.73 4.70
C THR A 244 -16.04 2.81 4.07
N GLY A 245 -16.16 2.65 2.75
CA GLY A 245 -17.43 2.67 2.06
C GLY A 245 -18.25 1.44 2.39
N PHE A 246 -19.54 1.63 2.54
CA PHE A 246 -20.50 0.56 2.51
C PHE A 246 -21.42 0.79 1.32
N ASP A 247 -21.84 -0.30 0.69
CA ASP A 247 -22.88 -0.27 -0.34
C ASP A 247 -24.17 -0.80 0.29
N PHE A 248 -25.23 -0.01 0.25
CA PHE A 248 -26.49 -0.30 0.94
C PHE A 248 -27.65 -0.21 -0.05
N GLU A 249 -28.37 -1.32 -0.15
CA GLU A 249 -29.55 -1.42 -0.98
C GLU A 249 -30.81 -1.31 -0.12
N LEU A 250 -31.60 -0.26 -0.34
CA LEU A 250 -32.89 -0.08 0.31
C LEU A 250 -33.96 -0.86 -0.45
N ILE A 251 -34.64 -1.79 0.23
CA ILE A 251 -35.61 -2.70 -0.39
C ILE A 251 -37.01 -2.48 0.19
N ASP A 252 -37.99 -2.24 -0.69
CA ASP A 252 -39.41 -2.28 -0.34
C ASP A 252 -39.88 -3.74 -0.18
N GLN A 253 -39.93 -4.21 1.06
CA GLN A 253 -40.34 -5.58 1.40
C GLN A 253 -41.87 -5.76 1.43
N ALA A 254 -42.65 -4.67 1.41
CA ALA A 254 -44.10 -4.71 1.64
C ALA A 254 -44.92 -4.21 0.45
N GLY A 255 -44.28 -3.94 -0.70
CA GLY A 255 -44.96 -3.42 -1.89
C GLY A 255 -45.60 -2.06 -1.66
N LEU A 256 -44.98 -1.23 -0.82
CA LEU A 256 -45.39 0.13 -0.50
C LEU A 256 -45.41 1.05 -1.72
N GLY A 257 -44.61 0.76 -2.74
CA GLY A 257 -44.51 1.52 -3.99
C GLY A 257 -43.35 2.51 -4.01
N HIS A 258 -42.99 2.97 -5.21
CA HIS A 258 -41.77 3.76 -5.48
C HIS A 258 -41.75 5.09 -4.71
N GLU A 259 -42.89 5.78 -4.64
CA GLU A 259 -43.00 7.07 -3.97
C GLU A 259 -42.73 6.95 -2.46
N LYS A 260 -43.18 5.86 -1.84
CA LYS A 260 -42.94 5.60 -0.41
C LYS A 260 -41.50 5.15 -0.16
N LEU A 261 -40.90 4.38 -1.07
CA LEU A 261 -39.49 4.00 -0.98
C LEU A 261 -38.55 5.21 -1.13
N THR A 262 -38.91 6.18 -1.98
CA THR A 262 -38.10 7.40 -2.19
C THR A 262 -38.15 8.36 -0.99
N GLN A 263 -39.17 8.24 -0.14
CA GLN A 263 -39.32 9.05 1.08
C GLN A 263 -38.65 8.46 2.31
N ALA A 264 -38.28 7.17 2.28
CA ALA A 264 -37.66 6.46 3.39
C ALA A 264 -36.17 6.78 3.53
#